data_AF-A0AAX6GWA4-F1
#
_entry.id   AF-A0AAX6GWA4-F1
#
_cell.length_a   1.000
_cell.length_b   1.000
_cell.length_c   1.000
_cell.angle_alpha   90.00
_cell.angle_beta   90.00
_cell.angle_gamma   90.00
#
_symmetry.space_group_name_H-M   'P 1'
#
loop_
_entity.id
_entity.type
_entity.pdbx_description
1 polymer ?
#
loop_
_entity_poly.entity_id
_entity_poly.type
_entity_poly.pdbx_seq_one_letter_code
_entity_poly.pdbx_strand_id
1 'polypeptide(L)'
;MDDAQKDDSNVDGQDDGTRSAHEKQLLQIQSEIEQMERENMEPKSWFMQGEVTAAKRPKNSALEVDLDFEHNAKPPPVDTQEMLVSLEDLMKKRIIEGQFDDVQRAPSLSSKPPRELKEMDESKSKKGLAEIYEEEYAQKTGLAPAPLTFSDEHKKEATILFKKLCTKLDALSHFHFAPKPVIEDMSIQANVPALAMEEIAPLAVSDAAMLAPEEVFKGKGDIKEETELTQEDRKRRRASKKRKFKAETAKEKRRKFVKMQLLLNLMRKQEGKTHLELAQNFEEDILKELLD
;
A
#
# COMPACT_ATOMS: atom_id res chain seq x y z
N MET A 1 49.65 -48.11 17.40
CA MET A 1 48.88 -48.79 18.46
C MET A 1 47.47 -48.93 17.87
N ASP A 2 47.17 -49.88 16.98
CA ASP A 2 47.67 -51.24 16.81
C ASP A 2 48.02 -51.54 15.35
N ASP A 3 49.17 -52.20 15.15
CA ASP A 3 49.57 -52.82 13.88
C ASP A 3 48.76 -54.11 13.71
N ALA A 4 47.79 -54.09 12.80
CA ALA A 4 47.11 -55.32 12.36
C ALA A 4 47.95 -55.96 11.25
N GLN A 5 48.68 -57.01 11.64
CA GLN A 5 49.36 -57.96 10.75
C GLN A 5 48.45 -58.36 9.58
N LYS A 6 48.92 -58.07 8.35
CA LYS A 6 48.54 -58.84 7.17
C LYS A 6 49.12 -60.24 7.34
N ASP A 7 48.28 -61.19 7.71
CA ASP A 7 48.57 -62.62 7.52
C ASP A 7 48.48 -62.91 6.03
N ASP A 8 49.61 -62.76 5.34
CA ASP A 8 49.85 -63.31 4.01
C ASP A 8 50.10 -64.81 4.18
N SER A 9 49.02 -65.57 4.35
CA SER A 9 49.07 -67.03 4.32
C SER A 9 49.36 -67.46 2.88
N ASN A 10 50.65 -67.56 2.58
CA ASN A 10 51.23 -68.30 1.47
C ASN A 10 50.70 -69.75 1.50
N VAL A 11 49.62 -70.01 0.75
CA VAL A 11 49.10 -71.36 0.53
C VAL A 11 49.87 -71.95 -0.64
N ASP A 12 50.67 -72.95 -0.28
CA ASP A 12 51.36 -73.94 -1.11
C ASP A 12 50.80 -74.10 -2.53
N GLY A 13 51.71 -73.97 -3.50
CA GLY A 13 51.51 -74.51 -4.84
C GLY A 13 51.42 -76.04 -4.79
N GLN A 14 50.22 -76.57 -5.01
CA GLN A 14 49.99 -77.99 -5.28
C GLN A 14 49.38 -78.17 -6.68
N ASP A 15 50.27 -78.47 -7.61
CA ASP A 15 50.10 -79.36 -8.77
C ASP A 15 48.75 -79.28 -9.55
N ASP A 16 48.64 -78.33 -10.48
CA ASP A 16 47.51 -78.16 -11.42
C ASP A 16 47.53 -79.16 -12.59
N GLY A 17 47.93 -80.40 -12.32
CA GLY A 17 48.45 -81.33 -13.32
C GLY A 17 47.59 -82.54 -13.65
N THR A 18 46.26 -82.61 -13.42
CA THR A 18 45.38 -83.69 -13.97
C THR A 18 43.86 -83.54 -13.73
N ARG A 19 43.31 -82.35 -13.43
CA ARG A 19 41.86 -82.17 -13.21
C ARG A 19 41.07 -81.88 -14.49
N SER A 20 39.90 -82.50 -14.64
CA SER A 20 38.99 -82.28 -15.77
C SER A 20 38.43 -80.85 -15.79
N ALA A 21 38.09 -80.30 -16.96
CA ALA A 21 37.57 -78.94 -17.09
C ALA A 21 36.32 -78.70 -16.23
N HIS A 22 35.44 -79.70 -16.12
CA HIS A 22 34.25 -79.67 -15.27
C HIS A 22 34.62 -79.69 -13.77
N GLU A 23 35.67 -80.39 -13.39
CA GLU A 23 36.13 -80.47 -12.00
C GLU A 23 36.74 -79.14 -11.52
N LYS A 24 37.47 -78.45 -12.41
CA LYS A 24 37.96 -77.09 -12.13
C LYS A 24 36.81 -76.09 -11.96
N GLN A 25 35.75 -76.20 -12.79
CA GLN A 25 34.54 -75.39 -12.65
C GLN A 25 33.77 -75.69 -11.36
N LEU A 26 33.62 -76.97 -10.98
CA LEU A 26 32.98 -77.35 -9.72
C LEU A 26 33.74 -76.81 -8.51
N LEU A 27 35.06 -76.83 -8.53
CA LEU A 27 35.87 -76.27 -7.44
C LEU A 27 35.74 -74.74 -7.36
N GLN A 28 35.68 -74.04 -8.50
CA GLN A 28 35.42 -72.59 -8.53
C GLN A 28 34.03 -72.28 -7.94
N ILE A 29 33.00 -73.02 -8.38
CA ILE A 29 31.63 -72.85 -7.87
C ILE A 29 31.58 -73.18 -6.37
N GLN A 30 32.24 -74.24 -5.91
CA GLN A 30 32.29 -74.56 -4.47
C GLN A 30 33.00 -73.46 -3.67
N SER A 31 34.10 -72.91 -4.19
CA SER A 31 34.80 -71.79 -3.55
C SER A 31 33.95 -70.52 -3.51
N GLU A 32 33.15 -70.25 -4.55
CA GLU A 32 32.22 -69.13 -4.59
C GLU A 32 31.03 -69.34 -3.64
N ILE A 33 30.50 -70.56 -3.57
CA ILE A 33 29.47 -70.94 -2.59
C ILE A 33 29.99 -70.74 -1.17
N GLU A 34 31.21 -71.18 -0.86
CA GLU A 34 31.79 -71.01 0.47
C GLU A 34 32.00 -69.52 0.82
N GLN A 35 32.41 -68.71 -0.15
CA GLN A 35 32.51 -67.25 0.02
C GLN A 35 31.14 -66.63 0.30
N MET A 36 30.12 -66.97 -0.51
CA MET A 36 28.75 -66.49 -0.30
C MET A 36 28.14 -66.96 1.02
N GLU A 37 28.40 -68.19 1.44
CA GLU A 37 27.95 -68.71 2.74
C GLU A 37 28.60 -67.95 3.90
N ARG A 38 29.89 -67.62 3.79
CA ARG A 38 30.62 -66.82 4.77
C ARG A 38 30.07 -65.39 4.86
N GLU A 39 29.91 -64.72 3.73
CA GLU A 39 29.34 -63.37 3.65
C GLU A 39 27.92 -63.30 4.23
N ASN A 40 27.12 -64.35 4.05
CA ASN A 40 25.77 -64.43 4.62
C ASN A 40 25.75 -64.67 6.13
N MET A 41 26.77 -65.33 6.68
CA MET A 41 26.92 -65.58 8.12
C MET A 41 27.48 -64.37 8.87
N GLU A 42 28.24 -63.51 8.20
CA GLU A 42 28.80 -62.28 8.76
C GLU A 42 27.73 -61.20 9.02
N PRO A 43 27.93 -60.31 10.01
CA PRO A 43 27.01 -59.21 10.24
C PRO A 43 26.98 -58.27 9.04
N LYS A 44 25.77 -57.98 8.54
CA LYS A 44 25.57 -57.03 7.44
C LYS A 44 26.22 -55.68 7.74
N SER A 45 26.70 -55.00 6.70
CA SER A 45 27.23 -53.64 6.81
C SER A 45 26.24 -52.68 7.46
N TRP A 46 26.75 -51.65 8.13
CA TRP A 46 25.95 -50.68 8.89
C TRP A 46 24.88 -49.98 8.03
N PHE A 47 25.13 -49.73 6.74
CA PHE A 47 24.14 -49.09 5.85
C PHE A 47 23.06 -50.07 5.34
N MET A 48 23.26 -51.37 5.51
CA MET A 48 22.25 -52.41 5.21
C MET A 48 21.40 -52.79 6.44
N GLN A 49 21.73 -52.23 7.60
CA GLN A 49 20.98 -52.42 8.84
C GLN A 49 20.01 -51.23 9.05
N GLY A 50 18.82 -51.51 9.58
CA GLY A 50 17.90 -50.46 10.02
C GLY A 50 18.32 -49.87 11.37
N GLU A 51 17.84 -48.65 11.67
CA GLU A 51 17.96 -48.01 12.99
C GLU A 51 19.39 -47.94 13.54
N VAL A 52 20.35 -47.58 12.67
CA VAL A 52 21.76 -47.48 13.06
C VAL A 52 22.05 -46.16 13.78
N THR A 53 22.50 -46.28 15.04
CA THR A 53 22.98 -45.15 15.84
C THR A 53 24.42 -44.77 15.45
N ALA A 54 24.81 -43.51 15.69
CA ALA A 54 26.16 -43.00 15.38
C ALA A 54 27.33 -43.79 15.98
N ALA A 55 27.14 -44.52 17.09
CA ALA A 55 28.18 -45.34 17.72
C ALA A 55 28.45 -46.68 17.00
N LYS A 56 27.47 -47.20 16.25
CA LYS A 56 27.57 -48.49 15.55
C LYS A 56 28.27 -48.37 14.18
N ARG A 57 28.40 -47.15 13.66
CA ARG A 57 29.05 -46.87 12.37
C ARG A 57 30.45 -46.25 12.57
N PRO A 58 31.42 -46.52 11.68
CA PRO A 58 32.70 -45.83 11.69
C PRO A 58 32.54 -44.31 11.54
N LYS A 59 33.49 -43.56 12.10
CA LYS A 59 33.51 -42.09 12.00
C LYS A 59 33.55 -41.66 10.52
N ASN A 60 32.77 -40.64 10.16
CA ASN A 60 32.65 -40.07 8.80
C ASN A 60 32.11 -41.00 7.69
N SER A 61 31.73 -42.24 7.98
CA SER A 61 31.27 -43.18 6.94
C SER A 61 29.97 -42.76 6.23
N ALA A 62 29.16 -41.85 6.80
CA ALA A 62 27.97 -41.33 6.12
C ALA A 62 28.29 -40.40 4.94
N LEU A 63 29.52 -39.90 4.80
CA LEU A 63 29.92 -39.11 3.64
C LEU A 63 30.30 -39.98 2.43
N GLU A 64 30.56 -41.27 2.66
CA GLU A 64 31.01 -42.23 1.64
C GLU A 64 29.83 -42.93 0.95
N VAL A 65 28.67 -42.96 1.61
CA VAL A 65 27.47 -43.66 1.15
C VAL A 65 26.44 -42.63 0.70
N ASP A 66 25.97 -42.76 -0.54
CA ASP A 66 24.87 -41.94 -1.08
C ASP A 66 23.55 -42.37 -0.43
N LEU A 67 23.05 -41.55 0.49
CA LEU A 67 21.80 -41.77 1.19
C LEU A 67 20.78 -40.71 0.78
N ASP A 68 19.63 -41.16 0.29
CA ASP A 68 18.50 -40.27 -0.02
C ASP A 68 17.69 -39.99 1.25
N PHE A 69 17.44 -38.72 1.53
CA PHE A 69 16.59 -38.30 2.64
C PHE A 69 15.73 -37.10 2.25
N GLU A 70 14.55 -37.02 2.87
CA GLU A 70 13.61 -35.94 2.63
C GLU A 70 14.04 -34.66 3.37
N HIS A 71 13.87 -33.52 2.70
CA HIS A 71 14.11 -32.21 3.28
C HIS A 71 12.78 -31.56 3.65
N ASN A 72 12.67 -31.05 4.88
CA ASN A 72 11.43 -30.46 5.40
C ASN A 72 11.04 -29.12 4.73
N ALA A 73 12.00 -28.42 4.13
CA ALA A 73 11.78 -27.11 3.54
C ALA A 73 12.57 -26.96 2.24
N LYS A 74 12.04 -26.13 1.34
CA LYS A 74 12.78 -25.74 0.13
C LYS A 74 13.98 -24.88 0.55
N PRO A 75 15.18 -25.16 0.02
CA PRO A 75 16.34 -24.31 0.28
C PRO A 75 16.09 -22.90 -0.27
N PRO A 76 16.72 -21.87 0.33
CA PRO A 76 16.64 -20.53 -0.21
C PRO A 76 17.21 -20.51 -1.64
N PRO A 77 16.57 -19.78 -2.58
CA PRO A 77 17.10 -19.66 -3.94
C PRO A 77 18.46 -18.97 -3.90
N VAL A 78 19.37 -19.42 -4.76
CA VAL A 78 20.70 -18.82 -4.92
C VAL A 78 20.60 -17.67 -5.92
N ASP A 79 21.26 -16.54 -5.63
CA ASP A 79 21.30 -15.39 -6.51
C ASP A 79 22.13 -15.68 -7.77
N THR A 80 21.45 -16.13 -8.84
CA THR A 80 22.06 -16.39 -10.14
C THR A 80 21.97 -15.16 -11.06
N GLN A 81 22.92 -15.01 -11.98
CA GLN A 81 22.95 -13.88 -12.92
C GLN A 81 21.69 -13.84 -13.81
N GLU A 82 21.18 -14.98 -14.23
CA GLU A 82 19.97 -15.07 -15.06
C GLU A 82 18.73 -14.54 -14.33
N MET A 83 18.59 -14.86 -13.04
CA MET A 83 17.50 -14.36 -12.20
C MET A 83 17.58 -12.83 -12.04
N LEU A 84 18.80 -12.30 -11.86
CA LEU A 84 19.01 -10.85 -11.75
C LEU A 84 18.66 -10.14 -13.06
N VAL A 85 19.07 -10.67 -14.21
CA VAL A 85 18.72 -10.10 -15.53
C VAL A 85 17.21 -10.10 -15.74
N SER A 86 16.51 -11.19 -15.38
CA SER A 86 15.05 -11.26 -15.45
C SER A 86 14.37 -10.19 -14.57
N LEU A 87 14.88 -10.00 -13.35
CA LEU A 87 14.38 -9.01 -12.40
C LEU A 87 14.65 -7.58 -12.88
N GLU A 88 15.81 -7.32 -13.47
CA GLU A 88 16.12 -6.03 -14.10
C GLU A 88 15.18 -5.70 -15.26
N ASP A 89 14.90 -6.67 -16.12
CA ASP A 89 14.01 -6.46 -17.25
C ASP A 89 12.58 -6.18 -16.80
N LEU A 90 12.13 -6.81 -15.70
CA LEU A 90 10.87 -6.48 -15.05
C LEU A 90 10.86 -5.05 -14.50
N MET A 91 11.92 -4.64 -13.80
CA MET A 91 12.04 -3.27 -13.29
C MET A 91 12.06 -2.24 -14.43
N LYS A 92 12.83 -2.49 -15.49
CA LYS A 92 12.89 -1.62 -16.69
C LYS A 92 11.49 -1.46 -17.30
N LYS A 93 10.73 -2.55 -17.48
CA LYS A 93 9.35 -2.50 -18.00
C LYS A 93 8.44 -1.66 -17.11
N ARG A 94 8.45 -1.88 -15.78
CA ARG A 94 7.62 -1.10 -14.85
C ARG A 94 7.95 0.39 -14.84
N ILE A 95 9.23 0.75 -14.96
CA ILE A 95 9.66 2.15 -15.05
C ILE A 95 9.19 2.78 -16.36
N ILE A 96 9.31 2.08 -17.48
CA ILE A 96 8.83 2.54 -18.80
C ILE A 96 7.31 2.74 -18.77
N GLU A 97 6.57 1.81 -18.16
CA GLU A 97 5.12 1.88 -18.01
C GLU A 97 4.67 2.86 -16.91
N GLY A 98 5.58 3.32 -16.06
CA GLY A 98 5.30 4.22 -14.94
C GLY A 98 4.42 3.60 -13.85
N GLN A 99 4.41 2.27 -13.72
CA GLN A 99 3.60 1.55 -12.75
C GLN A 99 4.36 1.38 -11.43
N PHE A 100 4.10 2.30 -10.50
CA PHE A 100 4.69 2.31 -9.17
C PHE A 100 3.62 2.04 -8.11
N ASP A 101 3.89 1.06 -7.25
CA ASP A 101 3.06 0.70 -6.10
C ASP A 101 3.42 1.55 -4.86
N ASP A 102 3.68 2.84 -5.05
CA ASP A 102 4.02 3.76 -3.97
C ASP A 102 2.77 4.14 -3.15
N VAL A 103 2.91 4.20 -1.82
CA VAL A 103 1.84 4.68 -0.94
C VAL A 103 1.55 6.14 -1.24
N GLN A 104 0.34 6.42 -1.72
CA GLN A 104 -0.09 7.79 -2.00
C GLN A 104 -0.44 8.53 -0.71
N ARG A 105 0.03 9.77 -0.58
CA ARG A 105 -0.36 10.64 0.53
C ARG A 105 -1.87 10.84 0.51
N ALA A 106 -2.53 10.54 1.63
CA ALA A 106 -3.96 10.75 1.78
C ALA A 106 -4.32 12.20 1.38
N PRO A 107 -5.39 12.40 0.58
CA PRO A 107 -5.81 13.75 0.21
C PRO A 107 -6.14 14.53 1.49
N SER A 108 -5.71 15.79 1.54
CA SER A 108 -6.21 16.71 2.57
C SER A 108 -7.72 16.83 2.41
N LEU A 109 -8.44 16.89 3.53
CA LEU A 109 -9.88 17.13 3.52
C LEU A 109 -10.17 18.36 2.65
N SER A 110 -11.09 18.22 1.70
CA SER A 110 -11.41 19.29 0.76
C SER A 110 -12.09 20.43 1.51
N SER A 111 -11.39 21.55 1.66
CA SER A 111 -11.95 22.84 2.10
C SER A 111 -13.02 23.39 1.14
N LYS A 112 -13.02 22.91 -0.12
CA LYS A 112 -14.00 23.37 -1.10
C LYS A 112 -15.37 22.75 -0.81
N PRO A 113 -16.42 23.58 -0.68
CA PRO A 113 -17.77 23.06 -0.53
C PRO A 113 -18.12 22.22 -1.75
N PRO A 114 -18.84 21.09 -1.57
CA PRO A 114 -19.37 20.31 -2.68
C PRO A 114 -20.12 21.23 -3.66
N ARG A 115 -19.96 21.00 -4.96
CA ARG A 115 -20.78 21.69 -5.95
C ARG A 115 -22.22 21.23 -5.73
N GLU A 116 -23.07 22.15 -5.30
CA GLU A 116 -24.50 21.91 -5.17
C GLU A 116 -25.07 21.66 -6.57
N LEU A 117 -25.50 20.43 -6.82
CA LEU A 117 -26.32 20.12 -7.98
C LEU A 117 -27.72 20.63 -7.64
N LYS A 118 -28.13 21.72 -8.29
CA LYS A 118 -29.48 22.25 -8.13
C LYS A 118 -30.44 21.37 -8.92
N GLU A 119 -31.13 20.48 -8.21
CA GLU A 119 -32.26 19.76 -8.75
C GLU A 119 -33.40 20.76 -9.01
N MET A 120 -33.98 20.69 -10.21
CA MET A 120 -35.06 21.60 -10.62
C MET A 120 -36.39 20.92 -10.36
N ASP A 121 -37.28 21.58 -9.62
CA ASP A 121 -38.60 21.03 -9.34
C ASP A 121 -39.48 21.08 -10.60
N GLU A 122 -39.99 19.92 -11.06
CA GLU A 122 -40.89 19.82 -12.22
C GLU A 122 -42.35 20.15 -11.88
N SER A 123 -42.63 20.52 -10.63
CA SER A 123 -43.97 20.91 -10.19
C SER A 123 -44.33 22.32 -10.66
N LYS A 124 -45.63 22.59 -10.85
CA LYS A 124 -46.12 23.93 -11.21
C LYS A 124 -45.76 24.93 -10.10
N SER A 125 -45.24 26.10 -10.49
CA SER A 125 -44.93 27.18 -9.54
C SER A 125 -46.19 27.61 -8.77
N LYS A 126 -46.03 27.76 -7.45
CA LYS A 126 -47.07 28.32 -6.56
C LYS A 126 -47.12 29.85 -6.60
N LYS A 127 -46.04 30.50 -7.07
CA LYS A 127 -45.89 31.96 -7.13
C LYS A 127 -46.17 32.49 -8.54
N GLY A 128 -46.72 33.71 -8.61
CA GLY A 128 -46.97 34.40 -9.88
C GLY A 128 -45.70 35.04 -10.46
N LEU A 129 -45.70 35.38 -11.75
CA LEU A 129 -44.55 36.01 -12.40
C LEU A 129 -44.13 37.33 -11.73
N ALA A 130 -45.10 38.17 -11.36
CA ALA A 130 -44.83 39.46 -10.71
C ALA A 130 -44.08 39.30 -9.37
N GLU A 131 -44.46 38.30 -8.57
CA GLU A 131 -43.84 37.99 -7.28
C GLU A 131 -42.41 37.47 -7.45
N ILE A 132 -42.16 36.64 -8.46
CA ILE A 132 -40.79 36.16 -8.79
C ILE A 132 -39.89 37.34 -9.17
N TYR A 133 -40.39 38.29 -9.96
CA TYR A 133 -39.62 39.48 -10.33
C TYR A 133 -39.31 40.39 -9.14
N GLU A 134 -40.27 40.56 -8.22
CA GLU A 134 -40.06 41.32 -6.99
C GLU A 134 -38.99 40.68 -6.11
N GLU A 135 -39.07 39.36 -5.91
CA GLU A 135 -38.10 38.59 -5.12
C GLU A 135 -36.70 38.60 -5.73
N GLU A 136 -36.58 38.42 -7.05
CA GLU A 136 -35.30 38.53 -7.75
C GLU A 136 -34.71 39.92 -7.66
N TYR A 137 -35.54 40.97 -7.77
CA TYR A 137 -35.08 42.34 -7.66
C TYR A 137 -34.59 42.65 -6.23
N ALA A 138 -35.30 42.20 -5.21
CA ALA A 138 -34.89 42.30 -3.81
C ALA A 138 -33.59 41.54 -3.52
N GLN A 139 -33.40 40.37 -4.13
CA GLN A 139 -32.14 39.59 -4.03
C GLN A 139 -30.97 40.29 -4.74
N LYS A 140 -31.19 40.84 -5.95
CA LYS A 140 -30.17 41.56 -6.73
C LYS A 140 -29.73 42.86 -6.05
N THR A 141 -30.65 43.53 -5.38
CA THR A 141 -30.38 44.77 -4.62
C THR A 141 -29.82 44.51 -3.22
N GLY A 142 -29.74 43.24 -2.78
CA GLY A 142 -29.20 42.85 -1.49
C GLY A 142 -30.08 43.23 -0.30
N LEU A 143 -31.33 43.64 -0.52
CA LEU A 143 -32.28 43.96 0.55
C LEU A 143 -32.84 42.70 1.23
N ALA A 144 -32.87 41.56 0.53
CA ALA A 144 -33.35 40.28 1.06
C ALA A 144 -32.30 39.18 0.87
N PRO A 145 -32.07 38.33 1.89
CA PRO A 145 -31.23 37.15 1.74
C PRO A 145 -31.86 36.17 0.73
N ALA A 146 -31.01 35.44 0.01
CA ALA A 146 -31.47 34.42 -0.93
C ALA A 146 -32.39 33.40 -0.22
N PRO A 147 -33.47 32.93 -0.89
CA PRO A 147 -34.40 31.99 -0.30
C PRO A 147 -33.66 30.71 0.07
N LEU A 148 -33.64 30.41 1.37
CA LEU A 148 -33.06 29.18 1.88
C LEU A 148 -33.88 28.01 1.36
N THR A 149 -33.21 26.99 0.83
CA THR A 149 -33.93 25.76 0.48
C THR A 149 -34.40 25.10 1.77
N PHE A 150 -35.54 24.41 1.73
CA PHE A 150 -36.02 23.59 2.84
C PHE A 150 -34.95 22.61 3.36
N SER A 151 -34.10 22.11 2.45
CA SER A 151 -32.95 21.27 2.79
C SER A 151 -31.96 21.98 3.72
N ASP A 152 -31.76 23.29 3.56
CA ASP A 152 -30.81 24.06 4.36
C ASP A 152 -31.36 24.39 5.74
N GLU A 153 -32.66 24.56 5.87
CA GLU A 153 -33.33 24.71 7.17
C GLU A 153 -33.20 23.44 8.01
N HIS A 154 -33.44 22.27 7.41
CA HIS A 154 -33.23 20.99 8.06
C HIS A 154 -31.76 20.72 8.42
N LYS A 155 -30.82 21.05 7.53
CA LYS A 155 -29.38 20.98 7.86
C LYS A 155 -29.07 21.86 9.08
N LYS A 156 -29.59 23.08 9.14
CA LYS A 156 -29.40 24.00 10.28
C LYS A 156 -29.99 23.40 11.56
N GLU A 157 -31.22 22.91 11.52
CA GLU A 157 -31.87 22.27 12.67
C GLU A 157 -31.06 21.05 13.16
N ALA A 158 -30.67 20.16 12.26
CA ALA A 158 -29.84 19.00 12.57
C ALA A 158 -28.50 19.40 13.19
N THR A 159 -27.84 20.45 12.68
CA THR A 159 -26.57 20.94 13.29
C THR A 159 -26.77 21.48 14.70
N ILE A 160 -27.90 22.15 14.98
CA ILE A 160 -28.22 22.65 16.32
C ILE A 160 -28.47 21.48 17.27
N LEU A 161 -29.26 20.50 16.86
CA LEU A 161 -29.54 19.30 17.66
C LEU A 161 -28.27 18.49 17.91
N PHE A 162 -27.42 18.31 16.89
CA PHE A 162 -26.15 17.62 17.01
C PHE A 162 -25.22 18.32 18.01
N LYS A 163 -25.09 19.65 17.93
CA LYS A 163 -24.31 20.44 18.91
C LYS A 163 -24.83 20.24 20.34
N LYS A 164 -26.16 20.29 20.54
CA LYS A 164 -26.80 20.06 21.85
C LYS A 164 -26.58 18.63 22.38
N LEU A 165 -26.55 17.65 21.49
CA LEU A 165 -26.30 16.25 21.85
C LEU A 165 -24.83 16.05 22.23
N CYS A 166 -23.89 16.57 21.43
CA CYS A 166 -22.46 16.50 21.75
C CYS A 166 -22.15 17.17 23.08
N THR A 167 -22.68 18.35 23.38
CA THR A 167 -22.42 19.01 24.68
C THR A 167 -22.90 18.18 25.87
N LYS A 168 -24.02 17.47 25.74
CA LYS A 168 -24.53 16.57 26.78
C LYS A 168 -23.66 15.32 26.93
N LEU A 169 -23.20 14.71 25.82
CA LEU A 169 -22.31 13.55 25.84
C LEU A 169 -20.92 13.89 26.38
N ASP A 170 -20.40 15.06 26.01
CA ASP A 170 -19.11 15.58 26.50
C ASP A 170 -19.19 15.78 28.03
N ALA A 171 -20.29 16.35 28.54
CA ALA A 171 -20.51 16.49 29.98
C ALA A 171 -20.68 15.14 30.70
N LEU A 172 -21.39 14.17 30.09
CA LEU A 172 -21.59 12.84 30.64
C LEU A 172 -20.27 12.05 30.73
N SER A 173 -19.38 12.22 29.75
CA SER A 173 -18.07 11.55 29.66
C SER A 173 -16.97 12.25 30.49
N HIS A 174 -17.31 13.19 31.37
CA HIS A 174 -16.34 14.00 32.12
C HIS A 174 -15.31 14.69 31.22
N PHE A 175 -15.72 15.08 30.00
CA PHE A 175 -14.88 15.70 28.99
C PHE A 175 -13.67 14.85 28.55
N HIS A 176 -13.72 13.52 28.70
CA HIS A 176 -12.73 12.59 28.16
C HIS A 176 -13.13 12.11 26.75
N PHE A 177 -12.99 12.97 25.74
CA PHE A 177 -13.36 12.66 24.35
C PHE A 177 -12.27 13.05 23.36
N ALA A 178 -12.34 12.50 22.15
CA ALA A 178 -11.44 12.87 21.05
C ALA A 178 -11.78 14.28 20.56
N PRO A 179 -10.79 15.17 20.38
CA PRO A 179 -11.04 16.55 19.96
C PRO A 179 -11.80 16.59 18.64
N LYS A 180 -12.69 17.58 18.50
CA LYS A 180 -13.48 17.77 17.28
C LYS A 180 -12.54 17.93 16.08
N PRO A 181 -12.88 17.34 14.91
CA PRO A 181 -12.06 17.50 13.73
C PRO A 181 -11.94 18.99 13.36
N VAL A 182 -10.74 19.40 12.92
CA VAL A 182 -10.48 20.78 12.51
C VAL A 182 -11.27 21.07 11.25
N ILE A 183 -12.30 21.90 11.37
CA ILE A 183 -13.03 22.49 10.25
C ILE A 183 -12.36 23.83 9.97
N GLU A 184 -12.02 24.08 8.70
CA GLU A 184 -11.47 25.37 8.29
C GLU A 184 -12.58 26.43 8.33
N ASP A 185 -12.71 27.14 9.45
CA ASP A 185 -13.65 28.24 9.61
C ASP A 185 -13.04 29.54 9.08
N MET A 186 -13.74 30.22 8.17
CA MET A 186 -13.31 31.53 7.65
C MET A 186 -13.76 32.63 8.61
N SER A 187 -12.82 33.17 9.41
CA SER A 187 -13.06 34.38 10.21
C SER A 187 -12.66 35.64 9.44
N ILE A 188 -13.60 36.57 9.25
CA ILE A 188 -13.32 37.88 8.65
C ILE A 188 -13.06 38.87 9.80
N GLN A 189 -11.82 39.35 9.91
CA GLN A 189 -11.46 40.40 10.87
C GLN A 189 -11.60 41.76 10.21
N ALA A 190 -12.29 42.70 10.87
CA ALA A 190 -12.41 44.08 10.42
C ALA A 190 -11.18 44.89 10.86
N ASN A 191 -10.79 45.90 10.07
CA ASN A 191 -9.73 46.84 10.45
C ASN A 191 -10.27 47.84 11.48
N VAL A 192 -10.20 47.44 12.75
CA VAL A 192 -10.62 48.23 13.91
C VAL A 192 -9.41 48.42 14.82
N PRO A 193 -9.27 49.55 15.54
CA PRO A 193 -8.26 49.67 16.59
C PRO A 193 -8.39 48.53 17.60
N ALA A 194 -7.27 47.97 18.04
CA ALA A 194 -7.26 46.84 18.97
C ALA A 194 -8.06 47.15 20.26
N LEU A 195 -7.99 48.41 20.72
CA LEU A 195 -8.73 48.92 21.87
C LEU A 195 -10.25 48.71 21.79
N ALA A 196 -10.86 48.77 20.60
CA ALA A 196 -12.32 48.65 20.47
C ALA A 196 -12.81 47.20 20.61
N MET A 197 -11.91 46.21 20.55
CA MET A 197 -12.20 44.80 20.83
C MET A 197 -11.94 44.42 22.28
N GLU A 198 -11.25 45.27 23.06
CA GLU A 198 -10.95 45.01 24.46
C GLU A 198 -12.14 45.34 25.38
N GLU A 199 -12.13 44.75 26.58
CA GLU A 199 -13.08 45.09 27.62
C GLU A 199 -12.84 46.52 28.12
N ILE A 200 -13.92 47.25 28.43
CA ILE A 200 -13.86 48.67 28.81
C ILE A 200 -13.17 48.80 30.18
N ALA A 201 -11.87 49.07 30.18
CA ALA A 201 -11.07 49.36 31.37
C ALA A 201 -10.50 50.80 31.31
N PRO A 202 -10.48 51.55 32.42
CA PRO A 202 -10.13 52.98 32.41
C PRO A 202 -8.64 53.32 32.20
N LEU A 203 -7.76 52.34 31.92
CA LEU A 203 -6.30 52.52 31.90
C LEU A 203 -5.61 52.17 30.57
N ALA A 204 -6.35 51.86 29.50
CA ALA A 204 -5.75 51.36 28.27
C ALA A 204 -5.36 52.50 27.29
N VAL A 205 -4.07 52.53 26.89
CA VAL A 205 -3.54 53.40 25.84
C VAL A 205 -2.76 52.53 24.84
N SER A 206 -3.42 52.10 23.77
CA SER A 206 -2.77 51.44 22.63
C SER A 206 -3.43 51.86 21.31
N ASP A 207 -2.65 52.50 20.43
CA ASP A 207 -3.11 52.98 19.10
C ASP A 207 -2.88 51.94 17.98
N ALA A 208 -2.58 50.69 18.33
CA ALA A 208 -2.29 49.64 17.36
C ALA A 208 -3.57 49.18 16.64
N ALA A 209 -3.52 49.13 15.30
CA ALA A 209 -4.56 48.51 14.49
C ALA A 209 -4.44 46.98 14.53
N MET A 210 -5.57 46.27 14.44
CA MET A 210 -5.56 44.80 14.44
C MET A 210 -4.95 44.17 13.19
N LEU A 211 -5.09 44.83 12.04
CA LEU A 211 -4.64 44.31 10.75
C LEU A 211 -3.14 44.56 10.56
N ALA A 212 -2.40 43.55 10.09
CA ALA A 212 -0.99 43.75 9.79
C ALA A 212 -0.79 44.71 8.60
N PRO A 213 0.29 45.50 8.54
CA PRO A 213 0.58 46.35 7.38
C PRO A 213 0.61 45.59 6.05
N GLU A 214 1.06 44.33 6.06
CA GLU A 214 1.03 43.46 4.88
C GLU A 214 -0.39 43.03 4.48
N GLU A 215 -1.34 42.94 5.42
CA GLU A 215 -2.73 42.63 5.10
C GLU A 215 -3.46 43.85 4.53
N VAL A 216 -3.09 45.06 4.97
CA VAL A 216 -3.57 46.33 4.40
C VAL A 216 -3.00 46.51 3.00
N PHE A 217 -1.71 46.25 2.83
CA PHE A 217 -1.01 46.45 1.56
C PHE A 217 0.12 45.43 1.35
N LYS A 218 -0.10 44.52 0.40
CA LYS A 218 0.98 43.68 -0.16
C LYS A 218 1.60 44.36 -1.37
N GLY A 219 2.64 45.15 -1.13
CA GLY A 219 3.45 45.73 -2.21
C GLY A 219 4.14 44.64 -3.04
N LYS A 220 4.16 44.80 -4.37
CA LYS A 220 4.90 43.90 -5.27
C LYS A 220 6.39 44.25 -5.33
N GLY A 221 7.08 44.36 -4.19
CA GLY A 221 8.52 44.66 -4.12
C GLY A 221 9.01 45.72 -5.12
N ASP A 222 10.23 45.55 -5.63
CA ASP A 222 10.81 46.45 -6.63
C ASP A 222 10.18 46.23 -8.02
N ILE A 223 9.20 47.06 -8.35
CA ILE A 223 8.56 47.08 -9.67
C ILE A 223 9.46 47.87 -10.62
N LYS A 224 10.32 47.17 -11.37
CA LYS A 224 10.98 47.76 -12.56
C LYS A 224 10.06 47.69 -13.76
N GLU A 225 9.89 48.82 -14.45
CA GLU A 225 9.17 48.92 -15.72
C GLU A 225 9.91 48.16 -16.84
N GLU A 226 9.20 47.77 -17.91
CA GLU A 226 9.79 47.01 -19.04
C GLU A 226 10.81 47.81 -19.85
N THR A 227 10.74 49.15 -19.78
CA THR A 227 11.63 50.14 -20.42
C THR A 227 12.98 50.25 -19.70
N GLU A 228 12.98 50.14 -18.37
CA GLU A 228 14.16 50.23 -17.50
C GLU A 228 14.90 48.88 -17.35
N LEU A 229 14.32 47.81 -17.90
CA LEU A 229 14.82 46.46 -17.74
C LEU A 229 15.99 46.18 -18.68
N THR A 230 17.15 45.85 -18.12
CA THR A 230 18.31 45.39 -18.90
C THR A 230 17.98 44.08 -19.62
N GLN A 231 18.71 43.77 -20.69
CA GLN A 231 18.51 42.53 -21.46
C GLN A 231 18.74 41.28 -20.59
N GLU A 232 19.67 41.35 -19.64
CA GLU A 232 19.96 40.28 -18.67
C GLU A 232 18.80 40.08 -17.69
N ASP A 233 18.27 41.17 -17.12
CA ASP A 233 17.10 41.14 -16.24
C ASP A 233 15.87 40.56 -16.98
N ARG A 234 15.69 40.88 -18.27
CA ARG A 234 14.63 40.30 -19.12
C ARG A 234 14.80 38.79 -19.31
N LYS A 235 16.03 38.32 -19.57
CA LYS A 235 16.33 36.88 -19.67
C LYS A 235 16.07 36.18 -18.34
N ARG A 236 16.48 36.79 -17.21
CA ARG A 236 16.24 36.26 -15.86
C ARG A 236 14.76 36.18 -15.51
N ARG A 237 13.97 37.23 -15.80
CA ARG A 237 12.49 37.23 -15.62
C ARG A 237 11.81 36.16 -16.46
N ARG A 238 12.21 35.97 -17.72
CA ARG A 238 11.68 34.89 -18.58
C ARG A 238 12.03 33.50 -18.06
N ALA A 239 13.28 33.30 -17.62
CA ALA A 239 13.72 32.04 -17.05
C ALA A 239 12.98 31.71 -15.74
N SER A 240 12.78 32.68 -14.85
CA SER A 240 12.04 32.48 -13.61
C SER A 240 10.56 32.19 -13.86
N LYS A 241 9.92 32.92 -14.79
CA LYS A 241 8.53 32.66 -15.21
C LYS A 241 8.38 31.26 -15.84
N LYS A 242 9.32 30.87 -16.71
CA LYS A 242 9.36 29.51 -17.32
C LYS A 242 9.52 28.42 -16.25
N ARG A 243 10.38 28.62 -15.26
CA ARG A 243 10.57 27.67 -14.14
C ARG A 243 9.30 27.55 -13.29
N LYS A 244 8.66 28.67 -12.93
CA LYS A 244 7.40 28.69 -12.17
C LYS A 244 6.28 27.95 -12.92
N PHE A 245 6.09 28.28 -14.20
CA PHE A 245 5.08 27.64 -15.04
C PHE A 245 5.35 26.13 -15.24
N LYS A 246 6.61 25.72 -15.45
CA LYS A 246 6.98 24.29 -15.54
C LYS A 246 6.67 23.54 -14.24
N ALA A 247 6.96 24.15 -13.08
CA ALA A 247 6.66 23.54 -11.78
C ALA A 247 5.15 23.41 -11.54
N GLU A 248 4.36 24.42 -11.91
CA GLU A 248 2.90 24.41 -11.77
C GLU A 248 2.24 23.38 -12.69
N THR A 249 2.62 23.38 -13.98
CA THR A 249 2.12 22.38 -14.94
C THR A 249 2.49 20.95 -14.55
N ALA A 250 3.68 20.72 -14.00
CA ALA A 250 4.07 19.41 -13.47
C ALA A 250 3.21 18.99 -12.27
N LYS A 251 2.93 19.92 -11.34
CA LYS A 251 2.02 19.68 -10.20
C LYS A 251 0.60 19.37 -10.67
N GLU A 252 0.10 20.09 -11.68
CA GLU A 252 -1.24 19.87 -12.23
C GLU A 252 -1.35 18.52 -12.93
N LYS A 253 -0.35 18.14 -13.74
CA LYS A 253 -0.29 16.80 -14.36
C LYS A 253 -0.28 15.69 -13.31
N ARG A 254 0.51 15.83 -12.23
CA ARG A 254 0.51 14.89 -11.11
C ARG A 254 -0.87 14.80 -10.44
N ARG A 255 -1.53 15.94 -10.18
CA ARG A 255 -2.88 15.96 -9.61
C ARG A 255 -3.91 15.27 -10.51
N LYS A 256 -3.87 15.50 -11.83
CA LYS A 256 -4.75 14.84 -12.80
C LYS A 256 -4.50 13.33 -12.86
N PHE A 257 -3.23 12.92 -12.87
CA PHE A 257 -2.85 11.50 -12.84
C PHE A 257 -3.38 10.80 -11.58
N VAL A 258 -3.14 11.36 -10.39
CA VAL A 258 -3.67 10.82 -9.12
C VAL A 258 -5.20 10.75 -9.14
N LYS A 259 -5.87 11.79 -9.64
CA LYS A 259 -7.34 11.80 -9.75
C LYS A 259 -7.85 10.70 -10.70
N MET A 260 -7.19 10.52 -11.84
CA MET A 260 -7.56 9.48 -12.82
C MET A 260 -7.32 8.08 -12.26
N GLN A 261 -6.17 7.87 -11.59
CA GLN A 261 -5.85 6.60 -10.93
C GLN A 261 -6.85 6.27 -9.80
N LEU A 262 -7.24 7.25 -8.99
CA LEU A 262 -8.29 7.10 -7.99
C LEU A 262 -9.62 6.69 -8.65
N LEU A 263 -9.97 7.31 -9.77
CA LEU A 263 -11.20 7.01 -10.52
C LEU A 263 -11.17 5.60 -11.11
N LEU A 264 -10.03 5.17 -11.67
CA LEU A 264 -9.84 3.80 -12.16
C LEU A 264 -9.93 2.76 -11.04
N ASN A 265 -9.35 3.04 -9.88
CA ASN A 265 -9.45 2.17 -8.71
C ASN A 265 -10.90 2.11 -8.18
N LEU A 266 -11.65 3.22 -8.24
CA LEU A 266 -13.08 3.23 -7.92
C LEU A 266 -13.88 2.37 -8.90
N MET A 267 -13.63 2.50 -10.20
CA MET A 267 -14.30 1.71 -11.25
C MET A 267 -14.02 0.21 -11.05
N ARG A 268 -12.75 -0.17 -10.84
CA ARG A 268 -12.37 -1.56 -10.54
C ARG A 268 -13.03 -2.10 -9.27
N LYS A 269 -13.22 -1.26 -8.25
CA LYS A 269 -13.92 -1.62 -7.00
C LYS A 269 -15.43 -1.81 -7.21
N GLN A 270 -16.05 -1.12 -8.17
CA GLN A 270 -17.45 -1.34 -8.51
C GLN A 270 -17.65 -2.60 -9.37
N GLU A 271 -16.75 -2.85 -10.32
CA GLU A 271 -16.76 -4.08 -11.14
C GLU A 271 -16.52 -5.35 -10.29
N GLY A 272 -15.69 -5.26 -9.25
CA GLY A 272 -15.48 -6.38 -8.32
C GLY A 272 -16.69 -6.69 -7.42
N LYS A 273 -17.61 -5.72 -7.23
CA LYS A 273 -18.81 -5.91 -6.41
C LYS A 273 -19.95 -6.55 -7.19
N THR A 274 -20.11 -6.20 -8.46
CA THR A 274 -21.24 -6.70 -9.27
C THR A 274 -21.17 -8.21 -9.50
N HIS A 275 -19.98 -8.79 -9.69
CA HIS A 275 -19.85 -10.25 -9.90
C HIS A 275 -19.93 -11.09 -8.62
N LEU A 276 -19.43 -10.60 -7.48
CA LEU A 276 -19.48 -11.30 -6.20
C LEU A 276 -20.89 -11.25 -5.58
N GLU A 277 -21.58 -10.10 -5.66
CA GLU A 277 -22.97 -9.97 -5.17
C GLU A 277 -23.96 -10.73 -6.08
N LEU A 278 -23.75 -10.78 -7.40
CA LEU A 278 -24.57 -11.61 -8.30
C LEU A 278 -24.37 -13.10 -8.06
N ALA A 279 -23.16 -13.56 -7.72
CA ALA A 279 -22.89 -14.97 -7.43
C ALA A 279 -23.48 -15.39 -6.07
N GLN A 280 -23.38 -14.55 -5.04
CA GLN A 280 -23.96 -14.82 -3.72
C GLN A 280 -25.49 -14.82 -3.76
N ASN A 281 -26.11 -13.89 -4.51
CA ASN A 281 -27.56 -13.88 -4.67
C ASN A 281 -28.06 -15.10 -5.48
N PHE A 282 -27.29 -15.59 -6.46
CA PHE A 282 -27.61 -16.82 -7.19
C PHE A 282 -27.51 -18.07 -6.30
N GLU A 283 -26.51 -18.16 -5.44
CA GLU A 283 -26.37 -19.27 -4.48
C GLU A 283 -27.47 -19.24 -3.40
N GLU A 284 -27.84 -18.06 -2.91
CA GLU A 284 -28.94 -17.92 -1.95
C GLU A 284 -30.32 -18.21 -2.56
N ASP A 285 -30.54 -17.85 -3.83
CA ASP A 285 -31.78 -18.16 -4.54
C ASP A 285 -31.89 -19.67 -4.86
N ILE A 286 -30.79 -20.34 -5.23
CA ILE A 286 -30.76 -21.80 -5.42
C ILE A 286 -31.01 -22.54 -4.11
N LEU A 287 -30.45 -22.05 -2.99
CA LEU A 287 -30.65 -22.66 -1.67
C LEU A 287 -32.08 -22.47 -1.15
N LYS A 288 -32.78 -21.40 -1.54
CA LYS A 288 -34.21 -21.23 -1.23
C LYS A 288 -35.11 -22.12 -2.08
N GLU A 289 -34.78 -22.34 -3.35
CA GLU A 289 -35.55 -23.22 -4.25
C GLU A 289 -35.41 -24.72 -3.90
N LEU A 290 -34.35 -25.10 -3.17
CA LEU A 290 -34.13 -26.47 -2.69
C LEU A 290 -34.70 -26.76 -1.29
N LEU A 291 -35.19 -25.74 -0.58
CA LEU A 291 -35.71 -25.85 0.79
C LEU A 291 -37.23 -25.66 0.92
N ASP A 292 -37.94 -25.40 -0.18
CA ASP A 292 -39.40 -25.49 -0.32
C ASP A 292 -39.80 -26.74 -1.13
#